data_AF-A2FUP9-F1
#
_entry.id   AF-A2FUP9-F1
#
_cell.length_a   1.000
_cell.length_b   1.000
_cell.length_c   1.000
_cell.angle_alpha   90.00
_cell.angle_beta   90.00
_cell.angle_gamma   90.00
#
_symmetry.space_group_name_H-M   'P 1'
#
loop_
_entity.id
_entity.type
_entity.pdbx_description
1 polymer ?
#
loop_
_entity_poly.entity_id
_entity_poly.type
_entity_poly.pdbx_seq_one_letter_code
_entity_poly.pdbx_strand_id
1 'polypeptide(L)'
;MLKAVVGTYTDNGSKGIYSLKVNQNDGSFSFLETVQVDNPSYLILNEKDTRVYAVSEMHNENAALVALEFEKEAGNFKLINSHLTHGMKDLS
;
A
#
# COMPACT_ATOMS: atom_id res chain seq x y z
N MET A 1 9.24 0.18 19.00
CA MET A 1 9.04 -0.65 17.77
C MET A 1 8.22 0.17 16.80
N LEU A 2 8.71 0.38 15.60
CA LEU A 2 8.02 1.12 14.54
C LEU A 2 7.16 0.17 13.71
N LYS A 3 6.04 0.67 13.19
CA LYS A 3 5.23 0.00 12.18
C LYS A 3 5.47 0.71 10.86
N ALA A 4 5.99 -0.01 9.88
CA ALA A 4 6.24 0.52 8.54
C ALA A 4 5.21 -0.04 7.57
N VAL A 5 4.78 0.78 6.62
CA VAL A 5 3.93 0.38 5.48
C VAL A 5 4.77 0.56 4.23
N VAL A 6 4.91 -0.49 3.43
CA VAL A 6 5.85 -0.57 2.32
C VAL A 6 5.10 -0.82 1.02
N GLY A 7 5.23 0.11 0.08
CA GLY A 7 4.75 0.01 -1.30
C GLY A 7 5.74 -0.71 -2.20
N THR A 8 5.28 -1.26 -3.33
CA THR A 8 6.09 -2.07 -4.25
C THR A 8 5.59 -1.96 -5.69
N TYR A 9 6.37 -2.48 -6.65
CA TYR A 9 5.87 -2.92 -7.95
C TYR A 9 5.52 -4.42 -7.88
N THR A 10 4.39 -4.80 -8.46
CA THR A 10 3.86 -6.18 -8.40
C THR A 10 4.28 -7.08 -9.56
N ASP A 11 5.01 -6.54 -10.53
CA ASP A 11 5.42 -7.27 -11.75
C ASP A 11 6.33 -8.48 -11.49
N ASN A 12 7.06 -8.49 -10.36
CA ASN A 12 8.05 -9.52 -10.02
C ASN A 12 7.69 -10.35 -8.76
N GLY A 13 6.41 -10.66 -8.59
CA GLY A 13 5.94 -11.58 -7.54
C GLY A 13 5.63 -10.94 -6.18
N SER A 14 5.77 -9.62 -6.06
CA SER A 14 5.17 -8.87 -4.95
C SER A 14 3.65 -8.95 -5.03
N LYS A 15 3.00 -8.95 -3.87
CA LYS A 15 1.53 -8.98 -3.74
C LYS A 15 0.91 -7.59 -3.59
N GLY A 16 1.70 -6.55 -3.34
CA GLY A 16 1.19 -5.18 -3.17
C GLY A 16 1.82 -4.46 -1.99
N ILE A 17 1.01 -4.14 -0.98
CA ILE A 17 1.45 -3.40 0.22
C ILE A 17 1.75 -4.37 1.36
N TYR A 18 2.81 -4.08 2.11
CA TYR A 18 3.26 -4.87 3.25
C TYR A 18 3.30 -4.01 4.51
N SER A 19 2.96 -4.59 5.66
CA SER A 19 3.27 -4.00 6.97
C SER A 19 4.39 -4.77 7.66
N LEU A 20 5.32 -4.03 8.25
CA LEU A 20 6.47 -4.57 8.97
C LEU A 20 6.53 -4.01 10.38
N LYS A 21 7.05 -4.81 11.32
CA LYS A 21 7.48 -4.33 12.63
C LYS A 21 8.99 -4.14 12.60
N VAL A 22 9.46 -2.91 12.81
CA VAL A 22 10.89 -2.56 12.76
C VAL A 22 11.39 -2.23 14.16
N ASN A 23 12.50 -2.85 14.55
CA ASN A 23 13.27 -2.46 15.72
C ASN A 23 14.20 -1.30 15.34
N GLN A 24 13.94 -0.12 15.89
CA GLN A 24 14.71 1.08 15.57
C GLN A 24 16.10 1.10 16.22
N ASN A 25 16.37 0.22 17.18
CA ASN A 25 17.65 0.16 17.87
C ASN A 25 18.73 -0.57 17.06
N ASP A 26 18.34 -1.64 16.37
CA ASP A 26 19.27 -2.53 15.63
C ASP A 26 18.92 -2.73 14.16
N GLY A 27 17.80 -2.17 13.68
CA GLY A 27 17.35 -2.29 12.29
C GLY A 27 16.71 -3.62 11.92
N SER A 28 16.60 -4.58 12.85
CA SER A 28 15.90 -5.83 12.59
C SER A 28 14.41 -5.58 12.34
N PHE A 29 13.79 -6.43 11.50
CA PHE A 29 12.37 -6.31 11.19
C PHE A 29 11.69 -7.67 11.06
N SER A 30 10.38 -7.69 11.26
CA SER A 30 9.53 -8.85 11.00
C SER A 30 8.34 -8.47 10.13
N PHE A 31 7.92 -9.40 9.27
CA PHE A 31 6.67 -9.30 8.51
C PHE A 31 5.45 -9.34 9.45
N LEU A 32 4.38 -8.63 9.09
CA LEU A 32 3.10 -8.63 9.80
C LEU A 32 1.97 -9.08 8.87
N GLU A 33 1.64 -8.28 7.86
CA GLU A 33 0.49 -8.49 6.96
C GLU A 33 0.82 -8.03 5.53
N THR A 34 0.08 -8.55 4.56
CA THR A 34 0.07 -8.06 3.18
C THR A 34 -1.36 -7.80 2.71
N VAL A 35 -1.55 -6.76 1.90
CA VAL A 35 -2.81 -6.49 1.21
C VAL A 35 -2.55 -6.32 -0.28
N GLN A 36 -3.44 -6.93 -1.07
CA GLN A 36 -3.31 -6.90 -2.52
C GLN A 36 -3.72 -5.54 -3.07
N VAL A 37 -2.77 -4.91 -3.75
CA VAL A 37 -2.93 -3.68 -4.54
C VAL A 37 -1.95 -3.81 -5.69
N ASP A 38 -2.38 -3.54 -6.92
CA ASP A 38 -1.51 -3.59 -8.09
C ASP A 38 -0.61 -2.35 -8.14
N ASN A 39 0.70 -2.53 -8.24
CA ASN A 39 1.71 -1.47 -8.32
C ASN A 39 1.52 -0.28 -7.35
N PRO A 40 1.47 -0.51 -6.03
CA PRO A 40 1.44 0.56 -5.03
C PRO A 40 2.82 1.20 -4.84
N SER A 41 3.31 1.86 -5.89
CA SER A 41 4.63 2.48 -5.95
C SER A 41 4.79 3.67 -4.99
N TYR A 42 3.68 4.31 -4.61
CA TYR A 42 3.64 5.37 -3.62
C TYR A 42 2.43 5.22 -2.69
N LEU A 43 2.64 5.57 -1.42
CA LEU A 43 1.59 5.59 -0.41
C LEU A 43 1.87 6.63 0.67
N ILE A 44 0.81 7.01 1.38
CA ILE A 44 0.88 7.87 2.55
C ILE A 44 -0.10 7.42 3.62
N LEU A 45 0.28 7.62 4.88
CA LEU A 45 -0.61 7.48 6.03
C LEU A 45 -1.32 8.81 6.31
N ASN A 46 -2.58 8.76 6.76
CA ASN A 46 -3.20 9.98 7.30
C ASN A 46 -2.52 10.40 8.62
N GLU A 47 -2.79 11.62 9.09
CA GLU A 47 -2.15 12.18 10.31
C GLU A 47 -2.31 11.31 11.58
N LYS A 48 -3.34 10.46 11.62
CA LYS A 48 -3.63 9.57 12.76
C LYS A 48 -3.08 8.15 12.58
N ASP A 49 -2.42 7.86 11.46
CA ASP A 49 -1.96 6.52 11.08
C ASP A 49 -3.06 5.44 11.12
N THR A 50 -4.31 5.82 10.83
CA THR A 50 -5.46 4.91 10.78
C THR A 50 -5.91 4.57 9.37
N ARG A 51 -5.34 5.24 8.37
CA ARG A 51 -5.65 5.02 6.95
C ARG A 51 -4.39 5.09 6.10
N VAL A 52 -4.33 4.23 5.09
CA VAL A 52 -3.34 4.28 4.02
C VAL A 52 -4.04 4.69 2.73
N TYR A 53 -3.44 5.64 2.03
CA TYR A 53 -3.81 6.01 0.66
C TYR A 53 -2.66 5.63 -0.25
N ALA A 54 -2.91 4.76 -1.22
CA ALA A 54 -1.90 4.26 -2.14
C ALA A 54 -2.37 4.45 -3.57
N VAL A 55 -1.44 4.79 -4.46
CA VAL A 55 -1.71 4.68 -5.89
C VAL A 55 -1.79 3.20 -6.28
N SER A 56 -2.54 2.89 -7.32
CA SER A 56 -2.37 1.68 -8.12
C SER A 56 -1.88 2.13 -9.48
N GLU A 57 -0.57 2.08 -9.67
CA GLU A 57 0.11 2.67 -10.83
C GLU A 57 -0.02 1.74 -12.04
N MET A 58 -1.01 2.05 -12.88
CA MET A 58 -1.27 1.33 -14.12
C MET A 58 -1.10 2.28 -15.30
N HIS A 59 -0.55 1.78 -16.42
CA HIS A 59 -0.41 2.54 -17.66
C HIS A 59 -1.67 2.44 -18.55
N ASN A 60 -2.86 2.46 -17.95
CA ASN A 60 -4.15 2.38 -18.65
C ASN A 60 -5.29 3.00 -17.80
N GLU A 61 -6.54 2.86 -18.26
CA GLU A 61 -7.72 3.41 -17.57
C GLU A 61 -8.01 2.78 -16.19
N ASN A 62 -7.35 1.66 -15.84
CA ASN A 62 -7.50 1.01 -14.54
C ASN A 62 -6.63 1.63 -13.44
N ALA A 63 -5.81 2.64 -13.75
CA ALA A 63 -5.05 3.36 -12.73
C ALA A 63 -5.99 3.92 -11.65
N ALA A 64 -5.67 3.73 -10.38
CA ALA A 64 -6.59 4.03 -9.29
C ALA A 64 -5.89 4.65 -8.07
N LEU A 65 -6.69 5.29 -7.21
CA LEU A 65 -6.33 5.58 -5.82
C LEU A 65 -7.06 4.57 -4.93
N VAL A 66 -6.32 3.89 -4.06
CA VAL A 66 -6.83 2.90 -3.11
C VAL A 66 -6.79 3.46 -1.70
N ALA A 67 -7.89 3.33 -0.96
CA ALA A 67 -7.96 3.69 0.46
C ALA A 67 -8.15 2.44 1.32
N LEU A 68 -7.34 2.33 2.36
CA LEU A 68 -7.33 1.22 3.31
C LEU A 68 -7.51 1.74 4.75
N GLU A 69 -8.23 1.02 5.59
CA GLU A 69 -8.08 1.12 7.05
C GLU A 69 -6.77 0.45 7.45
N PHE A 70 -6.05 1.05 8.41
CA PHE A 70 -4.82 0.50 8.95
C PHE A 70 -4.92 0.38 10.47
N GLU A 71 -4.90 -0.85 10.97
CA GLU A 71 -4.85 -1.14 12.40
C GLU A 71 -3.39 -1.14 12.86
N LYS A 72 -2.88 0.01 13.29
CA LYS A 72 -1.45 0.23 13.59
C LYS A 72 -0.84 -0.81 14.54
N GLU A 73 -1.56 -1.21 15.59
CA GLU A 73 -1.03 -2.14 16.61
C GLU A 73 -0.76 -3.54 16.06
N ALA A 74 -1.73 -4.14 15.36
CA ALA A 74 -1.54 -5.42 14.70
C ALA A 74 -0.70 -5.30 13.41
N GLY A 75 -0.90 -4.21 12.66
CA GLY A 75 -0.38 -4.01 11.31
C GLY A 75 -1.34 -4.48 10.21
N ASN A 76 -2.61 -4.70 10.53
CA ASN A 76 -3.60 -5.25 9.61
C ASN A 76 -4.16 -4.16 8.68
N PHE A 77 -4.56 -4.58 7.48
CA PHE A 77 -5.21 -3.72 6.50
C PHE A 77 -6.65 -4.16 6.25
N LYS A 78 -7.51 -3.21 5.89
CA LYS A 78 -8.82 -3.52 5.34
C LYS A 78 -9.16 -2.55 4.21
N LEU A 79 -9.54 -3.08 3.06
CA LEU A 79 -9.96 -2.27 1.92
C LEU A 79 -11.22 -1.46 2.28
N ILE A 80 -11.17 -0.14 2.05
CA ILE A 80 -12.33 0.75 2.15
C ILE A 80 -12.97 0.84 0.76
N ASN A 81 -12.21 1.35 -0.20
CA ASN A 81 -12.60 1.48 -1.59
C ASN A 81 -11.39 1.71 -2.49
N SER A 82 -11.64 1.66 -3.80
CA SER A 82 -10.76 2.18 -4.83
C SER A 82 -11.54 3.14 -5.73
N HIS A 83 -10.85 4.13 -6.28
CA HIS A 83 -11.43 5.05 -7.24
C HIS A 83 -10.51 5.16 -8.45
N LEU A 84 -11.07 4.91 -9.64
CA LEU A 84 -10.34 5.07 -10.88
C LEU A 84 -9.88 6.53 -11.02
N THR A 85 -8.62 6.70 -11.34
CA THR A 85 -8.05 8.00 -11.71
C THR A 85 -8.14 8.23 -13.21
N HIS A 86 -8.52 7.20 -13.97
CA HIS A 86 -8.56 7.18 -15.43
C HIS A 86 -7.21 7.66 -15.97
N GLY A 87 -6.16 6.86 -15.74
CA GLY A 87 -4.78 7.16 -16.09
C GLY A 87 -4.57 7.38 -17.60
N MET A 88 -3.54 6.80 -18.19
CA MET A 88 -3.39 6.96 -19.64
C MET A 88 -4.60 6.32 -20.34
N LYS A 89 -5.33 7.12 -21.11
CA LYS A 89 -6.37 6.60 -21.99
C LYS A 89 -5.70 5.90 -23.16
N ASP A 90 -5.92 4.61 -23.30
CA ASP A 90 -5.43 3.87 -24.46
C ASP A 90 -6.16 4.41 -25.70
N LEU A 91 -5.42 4.99 -26.65
CA LEU A 91 -5.98 5.62 -27.85
C LEU A 91 -6.05 4.64 -29.04
N SER A 92 -6.03 3.33 -28.77
CA SER A 92 -6.12 2.27 -29.78
C SER A 92 -7.50 2.18 -30.41
#